data_AF-A0A3D1J044-F1
#
_entry.id   AF-A0A3D1J044-F1
#
_cell.length_a   1.000
_cell.length_b   1.000
_cell.length_c   1.000
_cell.angle_alpha   90.00
_cell.angle_beta   90.00
_cell.angle_gamma   90.00
#
_symmetry.space_group_name_H-M   'P 1'
#
loop_
_entity.id
_entity.type
_entity.pdbx_description
1 polymer ?
#
loop_
_entity_poly.entity_id
_entity_poly.type
_entity_poly.pdbx_seq_one_letter_code
_entity_poly.pdbx_strand_id
1 'polypeptide(L)' 'FGLWVSFYPFKQDDYLDIVAHWLGHFGCSASQIEEARGDALRWALQRGSRSGRVAWQFAKDHAG' A
#
# COMPACT_ATOMS: atom_id res chain seq x y z
N PHE A 1 14.57 -33.84 -1.33
CA PHE A 1 15.02 -32.50 -0.90
C PHE A 1 13.88 -31.52 -1.15
N GLY A 2 13.37 -30.86 -0.11
CA GLY A 2 12.31 -29.84 -0.24
C GLY A 2 12.84 -28.50 0.25
N LEU A 3 12.98 -27.54 -0.66
CA LEU A 3 13.27 -26.16 -0.27
C LEU A 3 11.97 -25.53 0.22
N TRP A 4 11.93 -25.14 1.49
CA TRP A 4 10.83 -24.34 2.03
C TRP A 4 11.18 -22.86 1.86
N VAL A 5 10.42 -22.17 1.00
CA VAL A 5 10.50 -20.72 0.86
C VAL A 5 9.36 -20.12 1.67
N SER A 6 9.68 -19.61 2.87
CA SER A 6 8.73 -18.90 3.69
C SER A 6 8.56 -17.48 3.16
N PHE A 7 7.33 -17.08 2.85
CA PHE A 7 7.00 -15.70 2.54
C PHE A 7 6.63 -14.99 3.83
N TYR A 8 7.33 -13.91 4.16
CA TYR A 8 6.96 -13.09 5.30
C TYR A 8 5.58 -12.45 5.06
N PRO A 9 4.66 -12.50 6.04
CA PRO A 9 3.37 -11.86 5.92
C PRO A 9 3.57 -10.35 5.76
N PHE A 10 2.90 -9.80 4.76
CA PHE A 10 2.95 -8.38 4.44
C PHE A 10 2.36 -7.57 5.60
N LYS A 11 3.19 -6.79 6.29
CA LYS A 11 2.72 -6.00 7.43
C LYS A 11 1.93 -4.79 6.93
N GLN A 12 1.08 -4.28 7.83
CA GLN A 12 0.33 -3.06 7.54
C GLN A 12 1.26 -1.87 7.28
N ASP A 13 2.34 -1.76 8.04
CA ASP A 13 3.30 -0.67 7.91
C ASP A 13 4.02 -0.74 6.56
N ASP A 14 4.49 -1.93 6.14
CA ASP A 14 5.08 -2.13 4.81
C ASP A 14 4.12 -1.69 3.68
N TYR A 15 2.83 -1.99 3.85
CA TYR A 15 1.79 -1.54 2.92
C TYR A 15 1.65 -0.02 2.88
N LEU A 16 1.58 0.62 4.04
CA LEU A 16 1.44 2.07 4.14
C LEU A 16 2.69 2.80 3.62
N ASP A 17 3.89 2.25 3.85
CA ASP A 17 5.14 2.79 3.34
C ASP A 17 5.17 2.77 1.81
N ILE A 18 4.70 1.70 1.18
CA ILE A 18 4.62 1.61 -0.28
C ILE A 18 3.55 2.54 -0.83
N VAL A 19 2.40 2.68 -0.15
CA VAL A 19 1.38 3.67 -0.52
C VAL A 19 1.95 5.08 -0.47
N ALA A 20 2.61 5.45 0.63
CA ALA A 20 3.24 6.75 0.79
C ALA A 20 4.31 7.01 -0.28
N HIS A 21 5.10 6.00 -0.62
CA HIS A 21 6.09 6.08 -1.69
C HIS A 21 5.45 6.42 -3.05
N TRP A 22 4.37 5.72 -3.42
CA TRP A 22 3.69 5.97 -4.70
C TRP A 22 2.92 7.29 -4.73
N LEU A 23 2.24 7.65 -3.64
CA LEU A 23 1.57 8.95 -3.54
C LEU A 23 2.57 10.11 -3.64
N GLY A 24 3.72 10.00 -2.98
CA GLY A 24 4.82 10.96 -3.13
C GLY A 24 5.35 11.00 -4.57
N HIS A 25 5.47 9.85 -5.23
CA HIS A 25 5.83 9.78 -6.65
C HIS A 25 4.80 10.47 -7.56
N PHE A 26 3.51 10.43 -7.22
CA PHE A 26 2.44 11.14 -7.93
C PHE A 26 2.30 12.62 -7.54
N GLY A 27 3.13 13.12 -6.63
CA GLY A 27 3.17 14.54 -6.25
C GLY A 27 2.25 14.92 -5.09
N CYS A 28 1.68 13.95 -4.37
CA CYS A 28 0.94 14.23 -3.14
C CYS A 28 1.89 14.79 -2.06
N SER A 29 1.43 15.79 -1.32
CA SER A 29 2.14 16.34 -0.18
C SER A 29 2.15 15.36 1.01
N ALA A 30 3.04 15.58 1.98
CA ALA A 30 3.07 14.76 3.20
C ALA A 30 1.75 14.79 3.98
N SER A 31 1.00 15.91 3.95
CA SER A 31 -0.30 15.99 4.61
C SER A 31 -1.35 15.13 3.90
N GLN A 32 -1.38 15.17 2.56
CA GLN A 32 -2.28 14.35 1.74
C GLN A 32 -1.97 12.85 1.92
N ILE A 33 -0.70 12.49 2.00
CA ILE A 33 -0.28 11.10 2.26
C ILE A 33 -0.77 10.62 3.62
N GLU A 34 -0.65 11.46 4.65
CA GLU A 34 -1.10 11.11 6.01
C GLU A 34 -2.63 10.92 6.05
N GLU A 35 -3.38 11.83 5.41
CA GLU A 35 -4.84 11.73 5.28
C GLU A 35 -5.25 10.46 4.52
N ALA A 36 -4.51 10.08 3.48
CA ALA A 36 -4.78 8.90 2.64
C ALA A 36 -4.53 7.55 3.35
N ARG A 37 -3.85 7.52 4.51
CA ARG A 37 -3.56 6.26 5.24
C ARG A 37 -4.83 5.50 5.59
N GLY A 38 -5.84 6.20 6.09
CA GLY A 38 -7.12 5.58 6.47
C GLY A 38 -7.85 4.96 5.29
N ASP A 39 -7.86 5.65 4.15
CA ASP A 39 -8.45 5.16 2.90
C ASP A 39 -7.69 3.97 2.33
N ALA A 40 -6.36 4.00 2.36
CA ALA A 40 -5.52 2.90 1.92
C ALA A 40 -5.82 1.61 2.70
N LEU A 41 -5.98 1.70 4.03
CA LEU A 41 -6.32 0.54 4.84
C LEU A 41 -7.70 -0.02 4.50
N ARG A 42 -8.70 0.84 4.28
CA ARG A 42 -10.03 0.43 3.83
C ARG A 42 -9.97 -0.24 2.46
N TRP A 43 -9.20 0.31 1.54
CA TRP A 43 -9.00 -0.25 0.20
C TRP A 43 -8.39 -1.66 0.25
N ALA A 44 -7.34 -1.85 1.05
CA ALA A 44 -6.71 -3.16 1.22
C ALA A 44 -7.66 -4.18 1.87
N LEU A 45 -8.49 -3.76 2.83
CA LEU A 45 -9.51 -4.60 3.45
C LEU A 45 -10.57 -5.03 2.43
N GLN A 46 -11.08 -4.11 1.61
CA GLN A 46 -12.05 -4.42 0.56
C GLN A 46 -11.50 -5.41 -0.48
N ARG A 47 -10.21 -5.31 -0.81
CA ARG A 47 -9.51 -6.21 -1.75
C ARG A 47 -9.09 -7.53 -1.10
N GLY A 48 -9.21 -7.66 0.23
CA GLY A 48 -8.80 -8.84 0.98
C GLY A 48 -7.28 -9.11 0.94
N SER A 49 -6.47 -8.12 0.57
CA SER A 49 -5.02 -8.30 0.38
C SER A 49 -4.25 -7.02 0.62
N ARG A 50 -3.09 -7.16 1.27
CA ARG A 50 -2.06 -6.11 1.39
C ARG A 50 -0.86 -6.57 0.56
N SER A 51 -0.59 -5.84 -0.51
CA SER A 51 0.54 -6.11 -1.40
C SER A 51 0.97 -4.83 -2.11
N GLY A 52 2.20 -4.81 -2.63
CA GLY A 52 2.69 -3.67 -3.41
C GLY A 52 1.82 -3.36 -4.63
N ARG A 53 1.19 -4.38 -5.25
CA ARG A 53 0.25 -4.17 -6.36
C ARG A 53 -1.01 -3.43 -5.90
N VAL A 54 -1.60 -3.83 -4.77
CA VAL A 54 -2.79 -3.17 -4.22
C VAL A 54 -2.46 -1.75 -3.77
N ALA A 55 -1.27 -1.53 -3.21
CA ALA A 55 -0.78 -0.21 -2.83
C ALA A 55 -0.65 0.73 -4.04
N TRP A 56 -0.04 0.25 -5.13
CA TRP A 56 0.06 1.03 -6.38
C TRP A 56 -1.32 1.31 -7.00
N GLN A 57 -2.23 0.34 -6.99
CA GLN A 57 -3.60 0.54 -7.48
C GLN A 57 -4.33 1.64 -6.69
N PHE A 58 -4.24 1.61 -5.36
CA PHE A 58 -4.79 2.65 -4.51
C PHE A 58 -4.15 4.01 -4.80
N ALA A 59 -2.82 4.09 -4.83
CA ALA A 59 -2.14 5.37 -5.05
C ALA A 59 -2.47 5.98 -6.42
N LYS A 60 -2.60 5.15 -7.46
CA LYS A 60 -3.01 5.60 -8.80
C LYS A 60 -4.47 6.08 -8.84
N ASP A 61 -5.37 5.41 -8.11
CA ASP A 61 -6.79 5.79 -8.00
C ASP A 61 -6.97 7.08 -7.20
N HIS A 62 -6.18 7.24 -6.13
CA HIS A 62 -6.23 8.41 -5.25
C HIS A 62 -5.61 9.67 -5.88
N ALA A 63 -4.57 9.52 -6.70
CA ALA A 63 -3.88 10.64 -7.35
C ALA A 63 -4.45 10.99 -8.75
N GLY A 64 -5.44 10.25 -9.23
CA GLY A 64 -6.04 10.37 -10.57
C GLY A 64 -7.33 11.17 -10.59
#